data_AF-M1PJW1-F1
#
_entry.id   AF-M1PJW1-F1
#
_cell.length_a   1.000
_cell.length_b   1.000
_cell.length_c   1.000
_cell.angle_alpha   90.00
_cell.angle_beta   90.00
_cell.angle_gamma   90.00
#
_symmetry.space_group_name_H-M   'P 1'
#
loop_
_entity.id
_entity.type
_entity.pdbx_description
1 polymer ?
#
loop_
_entity_poly.entity_id
_entity_poly.type
_entity_poly.pdbx_seq_one_letter_code
_entity_poly.pdbx_strand_id
1 'polypeptide(L)' 'MSGRFTLESVAGIVWNMQAGCTSIKGLFLVCAPEGVKKVQDLHPDVDIYTAALDERLNDQGYILPGLGDAGDKLFGTK' A
#
# COMPACT_ATOMS: atom_id res chain seq x y z
N MET A 1 -8.65 8.06 -9.40
CA MET A 1 -7.74 7.77 -8.27
C MET A 1 -8.43 6.75 -7.38
N SER A 2 -8.65 5.53 -7.88
CA SER A 2 -9.44 4.50 -7.19
C SER A 2 -8.61 3.23 -7.01
N GLY A 3 -8.52 2.75 -5.77
CA GLY A 3 -8.24 1.35 -5.42
C GLY A 3 -6.87 0.74 -5.74
N ARG A 4 -5.91 1.44 -6.35
CA ARG A 4 -4.59 0.86 -6.70
C ARG A 4 -3.53 1.02 -5.61
N PHE A 5 -3.90 0.78 -4.35
CA PHE A 5 -2.97 0.89 -3.21
C PHE A 5 -1.67 0.09 -3.41
N THR A 6 -1.72 -1.02 -4.15
CA THR A 6 -0.54 -1.85 -4.40
C THR A 6 0.41 -1.32 -5.49
N LEU A 7 -0.08 -0.56 -6.49
CA LEU A 7 0.80 -0.03 -7.55
C LEU A 7 1.38 1.34 -7.18
N GLU A 8 0.62 2.17 -6.47
CA GLU A 8 1.08 3.51 -6.07
C GLU A 8 2.20 3.42 -5.03
N SER A 9 2.09 2.50 -4.08
CA SER A 9 3.13 2.25 -3.08
C SER A 9 4.45 1.76 -3.72
N VAL A 10 4.38 0.87 -4.71
CA VAL A 10 5.57 0.36 -5.43
C VAL A 10 6.21 1.46 -6.27
N ALA A 11 5.42 2.27 -6.98
CA ALA A 11 5.95 3.39 -7.77
C ALA A 11 6.70 4.41 -6.90
N GLY A 12 6.15 4.71 -5.70
CA GLY A 12 6.81 5.57 -4.73
C GLY A 12 8.15 5.01 -4.25
N ILE A 13 8.23 3.70 -3.97
CA ILE A 13 9.47 3.02 -3.58
C ILE A 13 10.54 3.16 -4.67
N VAL A 14 10.20 2.83 -5.92
CA VAL A 14 11.13 2.90 -7.06
C VAL A 14 11.67 4.31 -7.27
N TRP A 15 10.80 5.32 -7.19
CA TRP A 15 11.21 6.72 -7.34
C TRP A 15 12.22 7.14 -6.27
N ASN A 16 11.96 6.78 -5.01
CA ASN A 16 12.88 7.11 -3.91
C ASN A 16 14.24 6.41 -4.06
N MET A 17 14.27 5.16 -4.54
CA MET A 17 15.52 4.47 -4.84
C MET A 17 16.32 5.17 -5.96
N GLN A 18 15.64 5.60 -7.04
CA GLN A 18 16.27 6.37 -8.12
C GLN A 18 16.81 7.72 -7.63
N ALA A 19 16.18 8.31 -6.61
CA ALA A 19 16.66 9.51 -5.94
C ALA A 19 17.84 9.27 -4.97
N GLY A 20 18.30 8.01 -4.82
CA GLY A 20 19.43 7.64 -3.98
C GLY A 20 19.08 7.32 -2.52
N CYS A 21 17.80 7.13 -2.18
CA CYS A 21 17.40 6.69 -0.85
C CYS A 21 17.82 5.24 -0.62
N THR A 22 18.59 4.99 0.45
CA THR A 22 19.13 3.68 0.81
C THR A 22 18.33 2.97 1.91
N SER A 23 17.40 3.67 2.55
CA SER A 23 16.49 3.12 3.56
C SER A 23 15.09 3.66 3.34
N ILE A 24 14.16 2.75 3.04
CA ILE A 24 12.77 3.08 2.77
C ILE A 24 11.90 2.30 3.75
N LYS A 25 11.01 3.01 4.43
CA LYS A 25 10.03 2.43 5.36
C LYS A 25 8.63 2.84 4.91
N GLY A 26 7.80 1.85 4.58
CA GLY A 26 6.39 2.06 4.26
C GLY A 26 5.55 2.00 5.53
N LEU A 27 4.75 3.04 5.79
CA LEU A 27 3.81 3.08 6.92
C LEU A 27 2.38 3.14 6.40
N PHE A 28 1.56 2.17 6.79
CA PHE A 28 0.19 2.01 6.33
C PHE A 28 -0.78 1.81 7.50
N LEU A 29 -2.05 2.18 7.30
CA LEU A 29 -3.08 1.93 8.30
C LEU A 29 -3.62 0.49 8.20
N VAL A 30 -3.94 0.05 6.99
CA VAL A 30 -4.38 -1.32 6.71
C VAL A 30 -3.71 -1.82 5.43
N CYS A 31 -3.31 -3.09 5.44
CA CYS A 31 -2.73 -3.77 4.29
C CYS A 31 -3.48 -5.08 4.02
N ALA A 32 -3.42 -5.55 2.77
CA ALA A 32 -3.79 -6.91 2.42
C ALA A 32 -2.55 -7.77 2.15
N PRO A 33 -2.58 -9.09 2.41
CA PRO A 33 -1.41 -9.97 2.32
C PRO A 33 -0.80 -9.99 0.91
N GLU A 34 -1.64 -9.93 -0.13
CA GLU A 34 -1.20 -9.92 -1.53
C GLU A 34 -0.41 -8.65 -1.87
N GLY A 35 -0.81 -7.51 -1.28
CA GLY A 35 -0.11 -6.24 -1.45
C GLY A 35 1.27 -6.25 -0.78
N VAL A 36 1.33 -6.72 0.47
CA VAL A 36 2.59 -6.86 1.22
C VAL A 36 3.54 -7.79 0.49
N LYS A 37 3.05 -8.97 0.08
CA LYS A 37 3.85 -9.94 -0.66
C LYS A 37 4.41 -9.36 -1.96
N LYS A 38 3.58 -8.64 -2.72
CA LYS A 38 4.02 -8.02 -3.97
C LYS A 38 5.13 -6.99 -3.76
N VAL A 39 5.04 -6.17 -2.71
CA VAL A 39 6.10 -5.20 -2.39
C VAL A 39 7.37 -5.93 -1.97
N GLN A 40 7.27 -6.93 -1.10
CA GLN A 40 8.43 -7.71 -0.63
C GLN A 40 9.11 -8.51 -1.75
N ASP A 41 8.33 -9.07 -2.69
CA ASP A 41 8.87 -9.80 -3.84
C ASP A 41 9.65 -8.89 -4.80
N LEU A 42 9.24 -7.62 -4.93
CA LEU A 42 9.89 -6.62 -5.79
C LEU A 42 11.02 -5.84 -5.08
N HIS A 43 10.84 -5.57 -3.79
CA HIS A 43 11.68 -4.71 -2.96
C HIS A 43 11.83 -5.33 -1.55
N PRO A 44 12.62 -6.41 -1.42
CA PRO A 44 12.82 -7.10 -0.14
C PRO A 44 13.54 -6.25 0.92
N ASP A 45 14.13 -5.14 0.50
CA ASP A 45 14.86 -4.16 1.31
C ASP A 45 13.95 -3.08 1.94
N VAL A 46 12.65 -3.08 1.64
CA VAL A 46 11.67 -2.15 2.20
C VAL A 46 11.04 -2.73 3.46
N ASP A 47 11.17 -2.02 4.58
CA ASP A 47 10.43 -2.34 5.79
C ASP A 47 8.98 -1.85 5.67
N ILE A 48 8.01 -2.72 5.95
CA ILE A 48 6.59 -2.38 5.94
C ILE A 48 6.04 -2.44 7.36
N TYR A 49 5.46 -1.32 7.80
CA TYR A 49 4.76 -1.19 9.05
C TYR A 49 3.28 -0.93 8.76
N THR A 50 2.40 -1.77 9.31
CA THR A 50 0.95 -1.59 9.17
C THR A 50 0.26 -1.75 10.51
N ALA A 51 -0.79 -0.98 10.78
CA ALA A 51 -1.56 -1.13 12.01
C ALA A 51 -2.44 -2.39 11.98
N ALA A 52 -2.93 -2.77 10.80
CA ALA A 52 -3.70 -3.99 10.58
C ALA A 52 -3.31 -4.69 9.27
N LEU A 53 -3.38 -6.02 9.29
CA LEU A 53 -3.30 -6.87 8.11
C LEU A 53 -4.65 -7.58 7.96
N ASP A 54 -5.38 -7.21 6.93
CA ASP A 54 -6.71 -7.73 6.62
C ASP A 54 -6.62 -8.99 5.75
N GLU A 55 -7.76 -9.53 5.31
CA GLU A 55 -7.81 -10.88 4.73
C GLU A 55 -7.31 -10.92 3.29
N ARG A 56 -7.81 -10.00 2.45
CA ARG A 56 -7.60 -10.06 0.99
C ARG A 56 -7.97 -8.77 0.29
N LEU A 57 -7.61 -8.70 -0.99
CA LEU A 57 -8.19 -7.76 -1.93
C LEU A 57 -9.44 -8.36 -2.62
N ASN A 58 -10.39 -7.51 -2.98
CA ASN A 58 -11.44 -7.86 -3.93
C ASN A 58 -11.01 -7.57 -5.39
N ASP A 59 -11.86 -7.91 -6.36
CA ASP A 59 -11.57 -7.73 -7.79
C ASP A 59 -11.36 -6.27 -8.22
N GLN A 60 -11.84 -5.31 -7.42
CA GLN A 60 -11.66 -3.88 -7.64
C GLN A 60 -10.45 -3.29 -6.90
N GLY A 61 -9.70 -4.11 -6.16
CA GLY A 61 -8.51 -3.69 -5.41
C GLY A 61 -8.80 -3.08 -4.04
N TYR A 62 -10.02 -3.21 -3.51
CA TYR A 62 -10.31 -2.82 -2.14
C TYR A 62 -9.92 -3.93 -1.16
N ILE A 63 -9.35 -3.52 -0.04
CA ILE A 63 -9.02 -4.40 1.08
C ILE A 63 -10.32 -4.83 1.78
N LEU A 64 -10.44 -6.10 2.13
CA LEU A 64 -11.58 -6.68 2.84
C LEU A 64 -11.15 -7.30 4.18
N PRO A 65 -11.87 -7.03 5.29
CA PRO A 65 -13.05 -6.15 5.40
C PRO A 65 -12.73 -4.67 5.17
N GLY A 66 -11.51 -4.25 5.43
CA GLY A 66 -10.95 -2.96 5.04
C GLY A 66 -11.65 -1.75 5.64
N LEU A 67 -11.30 -0.61 5.06
CA LEU A 67 -11.77 0.70 5.51
C LEU A 67 -12.65 1.38 4.45
N GLY A 68 -12.84 0.79 3.27
CA GLY A 68 -13.40 1.47 2.10
C GLY A 68 -12.41 2.43 1.45
N ASP A 69 -12.89 3.49 0.80
CA ASP A 69 -12.04 4.50 0.19
C ASP A 69 -11.45 5.44 1.26
N ALA A 70 -10.12 5.42 1.41
CA ALA A 70 -9.44 6.25 2.40
C ALA A 70 -9.47 7.74 2.03
N GLY A 71 -9.45 8.07 0.73
CA GLY A 71 -9.49 9.45 0.26
C GLY A 71 -10.83 10.11 0.59
N ASP A 72 -11.92 9.43 0.27
CA ASP A 72 -13.26 9.93 0.62
C ASP A 72 -13.45 10.10 2.13
N LYS A 73 -12.85 9.22 2.93
CA LYS A 73 -12.90 9.31 4.40
C LYS A 73 -12.07 10.44 4.97
N LEU A 74 -10.91 10.72 4.38
CA LEU A 74 -10.02 11.79 4.84
C LEU A 74 -10.51 13.17 4.39
N PHE A 75 -11.04 13.27 3.17
CA PHE A 75 -11.37 14.56 2.55
C PHE A 75 -12.86 14.85 2.45
N GLY A 76 -13.72 13.91 2.86
CA GLY A 76 -15.18 14.09 2.85
C GLY A 76 -15.78 14.25 1.45
N THR A 77 -15.10 13.71 0.44
CA THR A 77 -15.48 13.85 -0.97
C THR A 77 -16.48 12.79 -1.42
N LYS A 78 -17.26 13.13 -2.46
CA LYS A 78 -18.10 12.22 -3.24
C LYS A 78 -18.20 12.71 -4.68
#